data_AF-A0A418DM55-F1
#
_entry.id   AF-A0A418DM55-F1
#
_cell.length_a   1.000
_cell.length_b   1.000
_cell.length_c   1.000
_cell.angle_alpha   90.00
_cell.angle_beta   90.00
_cell.angle_gamma   90.00
#
_symmetry.space_group_name_H-M   'P 1'
#
loop_
_entity.id
_entity.type
_entity.pdbx_description
1 polymer ?
#
loop_
_entity_poly.entity_id
_entity_poly.type
_entity_poly.pdbx_seq_one_letter_code
_entity_poly.pdbx_strand_id
1 'polypeptide(L)'
;LAVAIAIHNIPEGIAVATPVYFATDSRCKAFLWTFISGLAEPLGGVLAWLVLGEGLNPVVEGVMFGIVTGMMVTISIKELIPTAIKYWSQGSIVTVAIFGGMLIMATSLILFAYAGV
;
A
#
# COMPACT_ATOMS: atom_id res chain seq x y z
N LEU A 1 -11.58 7.36 -5.20
CA LEU A 1 -10.52 7.04 -4.20
C LEU A 1 -10.59 5.61 -3.62
N ALA A 2 -11.67 5.19 -2.94
CA ALA A 2 -11.71 3.88 -2.24
C ALA A 2 -11.45 2.64 -3.13
N VAL A 3 -11.90 2.66 -4.40
CA VAL A 3 -11.61 1.58 -5.37
C VAL A 3 -10.13 1.54 -5.73
N ALA A 4 -9.50 2.71 -5.93
CA ALA A 4 -8.06 2.79 -6.15
C ALA A 4 -7.29 2.22 -4.97
N ILE A 5 -7.78 2.49 -3.74
CA ILE A 5 -7.23 1.93 -2.51
C ILE A 5 -7.29 0.41 -2.54
N ALA A 6 -8.49 -0.15 -2.73
CA ALA A 6 -8.69 -1.59 -2.80
C ALA A 6 -7.81 -2.30 -3.85
N ILE A 7 -7.53 -1.66 -4.99
CA ILE A 7 -6.68 -2.25 -6.03
C ILE A 7 -5.19 -2.32 -5.59
N HIS A 8 -4.64 -1.28 -4.94
CA HIS A 8 -3.23 -1.34 -4.50
C HIS A 8 -3.01 -2.22 -3.27
N ASN A 9 -4.05 -2.45 -2.46
CA ASN A 9 -4.00 -3.38 -1.34
C ASN A 9 -3.78 -4.83 -1.76
N ILE A 10 -4.11 -5.21 -3.02
CA ILE A 10 -3.83 -6.57 -3.52
C ILE A 10 -2.31 -6.81 -3.62
N PRO A 11 -1.52 -5.99 -4.37
CA PRO A 11 -0.06 -6.06 -4.35
C PRO A 11 0.55 -5.98 -2.94
N GLU A 12 0.05 -5.08 -2.09
CA GLU A 12 0.55 -4.90 -0.72
C GLU A 12 0.32 -6.15 0.13
N GLY A 13 -0.88 -6.74 0.04
CA GLY A 13 -1.20 -7.98 0.74
C GLY A 13 -0.30 -9.14 0.30
N ILE A 14 0.02 -9.24 -0.99
CA ILE A 14 0.98 -10.23 -1.50
C ILE A 14 2.39 -9.96 -0.96
N ALA A 15 2.81 -8.69 -0.91
CA ALA A 15 4.11 -8.29 -0.36
C ALA A 15 4.25 -8.63 1.13
N VAL A 16 3.16 -8.58 1.91
CA VAL A 16 3.13 -9.01 3.32
C VAL A 16 3.04 -10.54 3.46
N ALA A 17 2.21 -11.21 2.65
CA ALA A 17 1.98 -12.66 2.75
C ALA A 17 3.23 -13.47 2.44
N THR A 18 3.96 -13.06 1.41
CA THR A 18 5.12 -13.79 0.87
C THR A 18 6.24 -14.01 1.89
N PRO A 19 6.78 -12.99 2.58
CA PRO A 19 7.81 -13.19 3.61
C PRO A 19 7.29 -13.97 4.82
N VAL A 20 6.03 -13.78 5.23
CA VAL A 20 5.44 -14.56 6.32
C VAL A 20 5.34 -16.05 5.96
N TYR A 21 4.96 -16.36 4.72
CA TYR A 21 4.96 -17.73 4.22
C TYR A 21 6.36 -18.32 4.24
N PHE A 22 7.36 -17.63 3.69
CA PHE A 22 8.74 -18.13 3.68
C PHE A 22 9.37 -18.26 5.07
N ALA A 23 8.91 -17.47 6.04
CA ALA A 23 9.39 -17.56 7.42
C ALA A 23 8.67 -18.64 8.26
N THR A 24 7.43 -18.99 7.92
CA THR A 24 6.58 -19.87 8.76
C THR A 24 6.17 -21.19 8.10
N ASP A 25 6.42 -21.34 6.80
CA ASP A 25 6.00 -22.46 5.94
C ASP A 25 4.50 -22.81 6.03
N SER A 26 3.67 -21.85 6.43
CA SER A 26 2.24 -22.05 6.67
C SER A 26 1.42 -21.03 5.90
N ARG A 27 0.67 -21.51 4.91
CA ARG A 27 -0.27 -20.69 4.11
C ARG A 27 -1.35 -20.05 4.97
N CYS A 28 -1.82 -20.77 6.00
CA CYS A 28 -2.85 -20.27 6.91
C CYS A 28 -2.33 -19.11 7.77
N LYS A 29 -1.08 -19.20 8.27
CA LYS A 29 -0.46 -18.08 8.99
C LYS A 29 -0.21 -16.89 8.07
N ALA A 30 0.31 -17.12 6.87
CA ALA A 30 0.52 -16.06 5.89
C ALA A 30 -0.78 -15.30 5.58
N PHE A 31 -1.87 -16.04 5.32
CA PHE A 31 -3.18 -15.45 5.10
C PHE A 31 -3.67 -14.65 6.32
N LEU A 32 -3.60 -15.24 7.52
CA LEU A 32 -4.10 -14.59 8.74
C LEU A 32 -3.34 -13.29 9.05
N TRP A 33 -2.01 -13.30 8.96
CA TRP A 33 -1.20 -12.11 9.21
C TRP A 33 -1.45 -11.02 8.16
N THR A 34 -1.56 -11.39 6.88
CA THR A 34 -1.93 -10.44 5.83
C THR A 34 -3.34 -9.88 6.04
N PHE A 35 -4.30 -10.69 6.46
CA PHE A 35 -5.66 -10.25 6.75
C PHE A 35 -5.70 -9.26 7.93
N ILE A 36 -4.99 -9.58 9.03
CA ILE A 36 -4.86 -8.68 10.18
C ILE A 36 -4.21 -7.36 9.76
N SER A 37 -3.17 -7.41 8.91
CA SER A 37 -2.55 -6.20 8.35
C SER A 37 -3.54 -5.39 7.51
N GLY A 38 -4.32 -6.04 6.66
CA GLY A 38 -5.32 -5.39 5.80
C GLY A 38 -6.46 -4.74 6.59
N LEU A 39 -6.77 -5.23 7.80
CA LEU A 39 -7.74 -4.59 8.69
C LEU A 39 -7.23 -3.26 9.29
N ALA A 40 -5.93 -2.97 9.25
CA ALA A 40 -5.38 -1.74 9.81
C ALA A 40 -5.90 -0.48 9.11
N GLU A 41 -6.12 -0.52 7.79
CA GLU A 41 -6.65 0.61 7.03
C GLU A 41 -8.09 1.00 7.40
N PRO A 42 -9.09 0.08 7.36
CA PRO A 42 -10.45 0.43 7.75
C PRO A 42 -10.53 0.81 9.24
N LEU A 43 -9.76 0.15 10.11
CA LEU A 43 -9.67 0.53 11.52
C LEU A 43 -9.07 1.93 11.69
N GLY A 44 -8.03 2.26 10.93
CA GLY A 44 -7.44 3.60 10.90
C GLY A 44 -8.43 4.66 10.43
N GLY A 45 -9.23 4.36 9.41
CA GLY A 45 -10.32 5.23 8.93
C GLY A 45 -11.39 5.46 9.99
N VAL A 46 -11.84 4.41 10.68
CA VAL A 46 -12.82 4.52 11.78
C VAL A 46 -12.24 5.30 12.96
N LEU A 47 -10.99 5.04 13.34
CA LEU A 47 -10.31 5.77 14.42
C LEU A 47 -10.14 7.25 14.07
N ALA A 48 -9.74 7.57 12.83
CA ALA A 48 -9.65 8.95 12.36
C ALA A 48 -11.02 9.64 12.42
N TRP A 49 -12.09 8.96 12.00
CA TRP A 49 -13.45 9.49 12.09
C TRP A 49 -13.90 9.72 13.55
N LEU A 50 -13.61 8.80 14.47
CA LEU A 50 -13.96 8.93 15.88
C LEU A 50 -13.18 10.05 16.60
N VAL A 51 -11.90 10.23 16.26
CA VAL A 51 -11.03 11.23 16.91
C VAL A 51 -11.23 12.62 16.32
N LEU A 52 -11.38 12.73 15.00
CA LEU A 52 -11.42 14.01 14.30
C LEU A 52 -12.85 14.46 14.02
N GLY A 53 -13.82 13.56 13.85
CA GLY A 53 -15.23 13.90 13.61
C GLY A 53 -15.41 14.99 12.54
N GLU A 54 -16.04 16.10 12.92
CA GLU A 54 -16.23 17.30 12.07
C GLU A 54 -14.99 18.21 11.97
N GLY A 55 -13.92 17.92 12.71
CA GLY A 55 -12.66 18.66 12.71
C GLY A 55 -11.73 18.35 11.53
N LEU A 56 -12.16 17.49 10.60
CA LEU A 56 -11.48 17.27 9.33
C LEU A 56 -11.55 18.55 8.49
N ASN A 57 -10.41 19.22 8.38
CA ASN A 57 -10.24 20.38 7.51
C ASN A 57 -9.05 20.13 6.55
N PRO A 58 -8.92 20.94 5.49
CA PRO A 58 -7.88 20.73 4.48
C PRO A 58 -6.44 20.72 5.05
N VAL A 59 -6.19 21.41 6.16
CA VAL A 59 -4.88 21.41 6.81
C VAL A 59 -4.61 20.07 7.48
N VAL A 60 -5.58 19.54 8.24
CA VAL A 60 -5.48 18.22 8.88
C VAL A 60 -5.29 17.12 7.84
N GLU A 61 -6.08 17.15 6.76
CA GLU A 61 -5.94 16.20 5.65
C GLU A 61 -4.56 16.29 4.99
N GLY A 62 -4.09 17.51 4.69
CA GLY A 62 -2.77 17.73 4.11
C GLY A 62 -1.63 17.22 4.99
N VAL A 63 -1.70 17.45 6.31
CA VAL A 63 -0.72 16.93 7.27
C VAL A 63 -0.75 15.39 7.31
N MET A 64 -1.94 14.79 7.37
CA MET A 64 -2.09 13.33 7.40
C MET A 64 -1.55 12.68 6.12
N PHE A 65 -1.91 13.21 4.95
CA PHE A 65 -1.37 12.73 3.68
C PHE A 65 0.15 12.91 3.59
N GLY A 66 0.69 14.01 4.11
CA GLY A 66 2.13 14.25 4.18
C GLY A 66 2.87 13.20 5.01
N ILE A 67 2.34 12.89 6.21
CA ILE A 67 2.91 11.85 7.09
C ILE A 67 2.86 10.48 6.41
N VAL A 68 1.71 10.08 5.88
CA VAL A 68 1.53 8.79 5.21
C VAL A 68 2.44 8.66 3.98
N THR A 69 2.56 9.73 3.19
CA THR A 69 3.46 9.77 2.03
C THR A 69 4.91 9.51 2.45
N GLY A 70 5.39 10.18 3.51
CA GLY A 70 6.73 9.98 4.03
C GLY A 70 6.98 8.55 4.53
N MET A 71 6.01 7.96 5.23
CA MET A 71 6.09 6.58 5.70
C MET A 71 6.17 5.59 4.52
N MET A 72 5.26 5.71 3.54
CA MET A 72 5.21 4.80 2.38
C MET A 72 6.45 4.93 1.48
N VAL A 73 6.99 6.13 1.29
CA VAL A 73 8.25 6.34 0.58
C VAL A 73 9.41 5.65 1.30
N THR A 74 9.49 5.80 2.63
CA THR A 74 10.56 5.18 3.43
C THR A 74 10.48 3.66 3.38
N ILE A 75 9.29 3.09 3.55
CA ILE A 75 9.06 1.63 3.45
C ILE A 75 9.42 1.14 2.04
N SER A 76 9.01 1.86 1.00
CA SER A 76 9.29 1.47 -0.39
C SER A 76 10.79 1.42 -0.68
N ILE A 77 11.52 2.48 -0.29
CA ILE A 77 12.96 2.60 -0.56
C ILE A 77 13.79 1.65 0.29
N LYS A 78 13.48 1.52 1.59
CA LYS A 78 14.32 0.78 2.53
C LYS A 78 13.97 -0.71 2.64
N GLU A 79 12.72 -1.07 2.39
CA GLU A 79 12.24 -2.44 2.58
C GLU A 79 11.83 -3.08 1.25
N LEU A 80 10.86 -2.51 0.52
CA LEU A 80 10.25 -3.18 -0.64
C LEU A 80 11.21 -3.34 -1.82
N ILE A 81 11.88 -2.26 -2.25
CA ILE A 81 12.82 -2.31 -3.38
C ILE A 81 14.01 -3.23 -3.07
N PRO A 82 14.71 -3.12 -1.92
CA PRO A 82 15.80 -4.02 -1.58
C PRO A 82 15.35 -5.47 -1.48
N THR A 83 14.16 -5.72 -0.94
CA THR A 83 13.58 -7.07 -0.87
C THR A 83 13.30 -7.64 -2.25
N ALA A 84 12.74 -6.85 -3.17
CA ALA A 84 12.50 -7.28 -4.55
C ALA A 84 13.81 -7.67 -5.27
N ILE A 85 14.87 -6.88 -5.11
CA ILE A 85 16.20 -7.16 -5.68
C ILE A 85 16.83 -8.40 -5.02
N LYS A 86 16.62 -8.59 -3.71
CA LYS A 86 17.11 -9.77 -2.98
C LYS A 86 16.49 -11.07 -3.50
N TYR A 87 15.18 -11.08 -3.76
CA TYR A 87 14.48 -12.25 -4.30
C TYR A 87 14.76 -12.46 -5.79
N TRP A 88 15.03 -11.40 -6.55
CA TRP A 88 15.37 -11.49 -7.96
C TRP A 88 16.58 -10.62 -8.31
N SER A 89 17.75 -11.28 -8.38
CA SER A 89 19.05 -10.60 -8.53
C SER A 89 19.24 -9.86 -9.87
N GLN A 90 18.42 -10.12 -10.89
CA GLN A 90 18.44 -9.36 -12.13
C GLN A 90 17.64 -8.06 -11.97
N GLY A 91 18.33 -6.98 -11.61
CA GLY A 91 17.71 -5.67 -11.35
C GLY A 91 16.90 -5.07 -12.50
N SER A 92 17.10 -5.52 -13.74
CA SER A 92 16.35 -5.06 -14.93
C SER A 92 14.84 -5.34 -14.79
N ILE A 93 14.45 -6.53 -14.35
CA ILE A 93 13.04 -6.91 -14.19
C ILE A 93 12.40 -6.13 -13.05
N VAL A 94 13.10 -5.96 -11.93
CA VAL A 94 12.62 -5.16 -10.79
C VAL A 94 12.37 -3.71 -11.22
N THR A 95 13.27 -3.14 -12.02
CA THR A 95 13.14 -1.79 -12.55
C THR A 95 11.90 -1.66 -13.44
N VAL A 96 11.72 -2.58 -14.40
CA VAL A 96 10.53 -2.61 -15.27
C VAL A 96 9.24 -2.76 -14.46
N ALA A 97 9.23 -3.61 -13.43
CA ALA A 97 8.06 -3.81 -12.56
C ALA A 97 7.72 -2.55 -11.75
N ILE A 98 8.72 -1.82 -11.25
CA ILE A 98 8.51 -0.54 -10.54
C ILE A 98 7.86 0.48 -11.48
N PHE A 99 8.41 0.68 -12.68
CA PHE A 99 7.84 1.61 -13.66
C PHE A 99 6.46 1.16 -14.16
N GLY A 100 6.25 -0.14 -14.36
CA GLY A 100 4.96 -0.71 -14.71
C GLY A 100 3.90 -0.46 -13.63
N GLY A 101 4.25 -0.68 -12.36
CA GLY A 101 3.37 -0.39 -11.22
C GLY A 101 3.02 1.08 -11.11
N MET A 102 4.00 1.98 -11.27
CA MET A 102 3.76 3.42 -11.32
C MET A 102 2.82 3.82 -12.46
N LEU A 103 2.98 3.21 -13.64
CA LEU A 103 2.11 3.47 -14.79
C LEU A 103 0.67 3.01 -14.52
N ILE A 104 0.46 1.83 -13.95
CA ILE A 104 -0.86 1.31 -13.58
C ILE A 104 -1.56 2.25 -12.59
N MET A 105 -0.84 2.73 -11.57
CA MET A 105 -1.41 3.67 -10.60
C MET A 105 -1.73 5.02 -11.22
N ALA A 106 -0.81 5.56 -12.03
CA ALA A 106 -1.02 6.84 -12.72
C ALA A 106 -2.22 6.79 -13.67
N THR A 107 -2.35 5.73 -14.48
CA THR A 107 -3.50 5.57 -15.39
C THR A 107 -4.80 5.39 -14.62
N SER A 108 -4.80 4.64 -13.52
CA SER A 108 -5.99 4.46 -12.67
C SER A 108 -6.48 5.80 -12.10
N LEU A 109 -5.56 6.62 -11.57
CA LEU A 109 -5.90 7.95 -11.04
C LEU A 109 -6.45 8.89 -12.11
N ILE A 110 -5.84 8.90 -13.30
CA ILE A 110 -6.31 9.70 -14.44
C ILE A 110 -7.70 9.26 -14.88
N LEU A 111 -7.94 7.94 -15.01
CA LEU A 111 -9.23 7.40 -15.40
C LEU A 111 -10.33 7.76 -14.39
N PHE A 112 -10.03 7.69 -13.09
CA PHE A 112 -10.99 8.11 -12.05
C PHE A 112 -11.31 9.61 -12.14
N ALA A 113 -10.29 10.45 -12.35
CA ALA A 113 -10.49 11.88 -12.56
C ALA A 113 -11.40 12.18 -13.77
N TYR A 114 -11.26 11.44 -14.88
CA TYR A 114 -12.14 11.56 -16.05
C TYR A 114 -13.55 10.99 -15.82
N ALA A 115 -13.67 9.94 -15.00
CA ALA A 115 -14.97 9.35 -14.64
C ALA A 115 -15.76 10.18 -13.61
N GLY A 116 -15.18 11.25 -13.07
CA GLY A 116 -15.82 12.13 -12.08
C GLY A 116 -15.88 11.54 -10.67
N VAL A 117 -14.94 10.65 -10.32
CA VAL A 117 -14.84 9.93 -9.03
C VAL A 117 -13.46 10.11 -8.41
#